data_AF-A0A957YDI3-F1
#
_entry.id   AF-A0A957YDI3-F1
#
_cell.length_a   1.000
_cell.length_b   1.000
_cell.length_c   1.000
_cell.angle_alpha   90.00
_cell.angle_beta   90.00
_cell.angle_gamma   90.00
#
_symmetry.space_group_name_H-M   'P 1'
#
loop_
_entity.id
_entity.type
_entity.pdbx_description
1 polymer ?
#
loop_
_entity_poly.entity_id
_entity_poly.type
_entity_poly.pdbx_seq_one_letter_code
_entity_poly.pdbx_strand_id
1 'polypeptide(L)'
;MILVGKVQVRKASEQAFIVSSHDLEFILEVCDRVLLLDEGQFIVDGDPKQMMSDSPLMEAHGLERPHSLAFHKNDHHSGSKTTP
;
A
#
# COMPACT_ATOMS: atom_id res chain seq x y z
N MET A 1 -5.86 4.95 13.26
CA MET A 1 -5.16 5.01 11.97
C MET A 1 -6.16 5.26 10.86
N ILE A 2 -6.02 6.37 10.14
CA ILE A 2 -6.87 6.73 9.01
C ILE A 2 -5.93 6.88 7.80
N LEU A 3 -6.11 6.03 6.79
CA LEU A 3 -5.38 6.17 5.54
C LEU A 3 -6.17 7.11 4.64
N VAL A 4 -5.62 8.30 4.38
CA VAL A 4 -6.26 9.31 3.55
C VAL A 4 -5.61 9.30 2.18
N GLY A 5 -6.29 8.74 1.20
CA GLY A 5 -5.88 8.79 -0.20
C GLY A 5 -6.38 10.05 -0.89
N LYS A 6 -5.56 10.65 -1.74
CA LYS A 6 -6.01 11.59 -2.76
C LYS A 6 -6.28 10.80 -4.04
N VAL A 7 -7.50 10.92 -4.55
CA VAL A 7 -7.93 10.32 -5.81
C VAL A 7 -8.04 11.44 -6.84
N GLN A 8 -7.28 11.37 -7.93
CA GLN A 8 -7.46 12.23 -9.11
C GLN A 8 -8.32 11.48 -10.13
N VAL A 9 -9.65 11.54 -9.98
CA VAL A 9 -10.53 11.02 -11.03
C VAL A 9 -10.44 11.92 -12.27
N ARG A 10 -9.69 11.43 -13.27
CA ARG A 10 -9.66 11.84 -14.69
C ARG A 10 -9.28 13.31 -14.94
N LYS A 11 -8.25 13.50 -15.79
CA LYS A 11 -7.80 14.76 -16.42
C LYS A 11 -8.87 15.58 -17.18
N ALA A 12 -10.15 15.24 -17.08
CA ALA A 12 -11.27 15.94 -17.71
C ALA A 12 -11.95 16.98 -16.79
N SER A 13 -11.74 16.90 -15.46
CA SER A 13 -12.27 17.84 -14.48
C SER A 13 -11.22 18.11 -13.40
N GLU A 14 -10.84 19.37 -13.16
CA GLU A 14 -9.85 19.80 -12.16
C GLU A 14 -10.37 19.63 -10.70
N GLN A 15 -10.90 18.47 -10.34
CA GLN A 15 -11.43 18.18 -9.01
C GLN A 15 -10.54 17.16 -8.29
N ALA A 16 -10.14 17.52 -7.06
CA ALA A 16 -9.43 16.64 -6.15
C ALA A 16 -10.42 15.96 -5.20
N PHE A 17 -10.33 14.65 -5.07
CA PHE A 17 -11.11 13.88 -4.11
C PHE A 17 -10.22 13.41 -2.96
N ILE A 18 -10.76 13.45 -1.75
CA ILE A 18 -10.15 12.89 -0.55
C ILE A 18 -10.98 11.68 -0.17
N VAL A 19 -10.31 10.53 -0.06
CA VAL A 19 -10.96 9.27 0.30
C VAL A 19 -10.28 8.71 1.53
N SER A 20 -11.08 8.32 2.52
CA SER A 20 -10.61 7.67 3.74
C SER A 20 -11.21 6.27 3.76
N SER A 21 -10.35 5.26 3.63
CA SER A 21 -10.76 3.86 3.70
C SER A 21 -9.79 3.07 4.58
N HIS A 22 -10.26 1.94 5.09
CA HIS A 22 -9.43 0.92 5.72
C HIS A 22 -9.08 -0.22 4.76
N ASP A 23 -9.74 -0.27 3.60
CA ASP A 23 -9.44 -1.22 2.54
C ASP A 23 -8.23 -0.73 1.74
N LEU A 24 -7.09 -1.39 1.95
CA LEU A 24 -5.83 -1.04 1.29
C LEU A 24 -5.83 -1.38 -0.19
N GLU A 25 -6.57 -2.40 -0.62
CA GLU A 25 -6.66 -2.79 -2.02
C GLU A 25 -7.40 -1.72 -2.83
N PHE A 26 -8.50 -1.23 -2.27
CA PHE A 26 -9.24 -0.11 -2.84
C PHE A 26 -8.38 1.16 -2.92
N ILE A 27 -7.58 1.47 -1.89
CA ILE A 27 -6.70 2.64 -1.91
C ILE A 27 -5.59 2.47 -2.96
N LEU A 28 -5.01 1.28 -3.07
CA LEU A 28 -3.98 0.95 -4.06
C LEU A 28 -4.50 1.08 -5.49
N GLU A 29 -5.77 0.73 -5.73
CA GLU A 29 -6.41 0.79 -7.05
C GLU A 29 -6.81 2.22 -7.44
N VAL A 30 -7.35 2.99 -6.49
CA VAL A 30 -8.07 4.24 -6.80
C VAL A 30 -7.24 5.49 -6.52
N CYS A 31 -6.29 5.44 -5.57
CA CYS A 31 -5.56 6.63 -5.15
C CYS A 31 -4.23 6.80 -5.91
N ASP A 32 -3.90 8.03 -6.27
CA ASP A 32 -2.61 8.37 -6.86
C ASP A 32 -1.56 8.73 -5.78
N ARG A 33 -2.05 9.10 -4.60
CA ARG A 33 -1.24 9.53 -3.46
C ARG A 33 -1.91 9.12 -2.17
N VAL A 34 -1.15 8.67 -1.20
CA VAL A 34 -1.62 8.29 0.12
C VAL A 34 -0.94 9.11 1.21
N LEU A 35 -1.73 9.47 2.22
CA LEU A 35 -1.28 10.05 3.47
C LEU A 35 -1.54 9.04 4.59
N LEU A 36 -0.48 8.62 5.27
CA LEU A 36 -0.60 7.82 6.48
C LEU A 36 -0.73 8.77 7.67
N LEU A 37 -1.90 8.75 8.31
CA LEU A 37 -2.13 9.46 9.57
C LEU A 37 -2.12 8.47 10.72
N ASP A 38 -1.18 8.66 11.64
CA ASP A 38 -1.09 7.90 12.88
C ASP A 38 -0.94 8.83 14.08
N GLU A 39 -1.70 8.55 15.14
CA GLU A 39 -1.77 9.38 16.36
C GLU A 39 -1.91 10.90 16.14
N GLY A 40 -2.60 11.32 15.06
CA GLY A 40 -2.79 12.73 14.71
C GLY A 40 -1.60 13.38 13.99
N GLN A 41 -0.59 12.58 13.60
CA GLN A 41 0.57 13.01 12.84
C GLN A 41 0.61 12.37 11.45
N PHE A 42 1.05 13.15 10.46
CA PHE A 42 1.32 12.63 9.13
C PHE A 42 2.67 11.92 9.13
N ILE A 43 2.63 10.60 8.94
CA ILE A 43 3.81 9.75 8.94
C ILE A 43 4.37 9.64 7.52
N VAL A 44 3.50 9.42 6.53
CA VAL A 44 3.88 9.23 5.13
C VAL A 44 3.02 10.07 4.23
N ASP A 45 3.64 10.55 3.17
CA ASP A 45 3.01 11.26 2.08
C ASP A 45 3.70 10.83 0.77
N GLY A 46 3.02 9.99 -0.02
CA GLY A 46 3.66 9.43 -1.21
C GLY A 46 2.80 8.49 -2.03
N ASP A 47 3.45 7.75 -2.94
CA ASP A 47 2.82 6.77 -3.80
C ASP A 47 2.29 5.57 -2.97
N PRO A 48 1.03 5.13 -3.18
CA PRO A 48 0.46 4.02 -2.42
C PRO A 48 1.22 2.70 -2.58
N LYS A 49 1.73 2.40 -3.78
CA LYS A 49 2.45 1.14 -4.04
C LYS A 49 3.79 1.11 -3.31
N GLN A 50 4.53 2.21 -3.34
CA GLN A 50 5.79 2.32 -2.60
C GLN A 50 5.58 2.21 -1.09
N MET A 51 4.61 2.96 -0.54
CA MET A 51 4.30 2.96 0.88
C MET A 51 3.82 1.59 1.37
N MET A 52 2.90 0.95 0.65
CA MET A 52 2.34 -0.35 1.03
C MET A 52 3.28 -1.54 0.75
N SER A 53 4.37 -1.32 0.00
CA SER A 53 5.43 -2.32 -0.18
C SER A 53 6.44 -2.32 0.98
N ASP A 54 6.52 -1.25 1.76
CA ASP A 54 7.43 -1.10 2.91
C ASP A 54 6.88 -1.89 4.11
N SER A 55 7.33 -3.14 4.25
CA SER A 55 6.84 -4.04 5.31
C SER A 55 7.18 -3.52 6.71
N PRO A 56 8.40 -3.03 7.00
CA PRO A 56 8.71 -2.38 8.28
C PRO A 56 7.76 -1.23 8.62
N LEU A 57 7.47 -0.35 7.66
CA LEU A 57 6.57 0.77 7.88
C LEU A 57 5.13 0.31 8.14
N MET A 58 4.64 -0.66 7.36
CA MET A 58 3.30 -1.22 7.56
C MET A 58 3.16 -1.85 8.95
N GLU A 59 4.12 -2.69 9.35
CA GLU A 59 4.12 -3.38 10.63
C GLU A 59 4.24 -2.41 11.81
N ALA A 60 5.09 -1.38 11.71
CA ALA A 60 5.28 -0.37 12.76
C ALA A 60 4.00 0.40 13.09
N HIS A 61 3.10 0.56 12.11
CA HIS A 61 1.83 1.27 12.26
C HIS A 61 0.63 0.31 12.37
N GLY A 62 0.85 -1.02 12.45
CA GLY A 62 -0.22 -2.01 12.62
C GLY A 62 -1.07 -2.23 11.38
N LEU A 63 -0.52 -2.00 10.18
CA LEU A 63 -1.15 -2.27 8.89
C LEU A 63 -0.75 -3.64 8.36
N GLU A 64 -1.71 -4.33 7.76
CA GLU A 64 -1.45 -5.53 6.95
C GLU A 64 -1.10 -5.14 5.52
N ARG A 65 -0.33 -5.97 4.80
CA ARG A 65 -0.02 -5.69 3.39
C ARG A 65 -1.20 -6.08 2.50
N PRO A 66 -1.56 -5.27 1.49
CA PRO A 66 -2.57 -5.67 0.52
C PRO A 66 -2.12 -6.92 -0.22
N HIS A 67 -3.07 -7.83 -0.45
CA HIS A 67 -2.81 -9.14 -1.05
C HIS A 67 -2.12 -9.02 -2.42
N SER A 68 -2.50 -8.01 -3.22
CA SER A 68 -1.88 -7.73 -4.52
C SER A 68 -0.36 -7.51 -4.46
N LEU A 69 0.15 -6.93 -3.36
CA LEU A 69 1.60 -6.73 -3.15
C LEU A 69 2.27 -7.92 -2.44
N ALA A 70 1.50 -8.78 -1.76
CA ALA A 70 2.03 -9.92 -1.03
C ALA A 70 2.44 -11.10 -1.95
N PHE A 71 1.88 -11.22 -3.15
CA PHE A 71 2.09 -12.36 -4.06
C PHE A 71 3.32 -12.28 -4.98
N HIS A 72 4.25 -11.35 -4.79
CA HIS A 72 5.61 -11.42 -5.35
C HIS A 72 6.60 -12.08 -4.39
N LYS A 73 6.20 -13.18 -3.75
CA LYS A 73 7.18 -14.11 -3.17
C LYS A 73 7.64 -15.00 -4.31
N ASN A 74 8.84 -14.73 -4.82
CA ASN A 74 9.54 -15.61 -5.76
C ASN A 74 9.57 -17.03 -5.17
N ASP A 75 8.71 -17.90 -5.69
CA ASP A 75 8.91 -19.34 -5.65
C ASP A 75 10.13 -19.68 -6.49
N HIS A 76 11.33 -19.57 -5.92
CA HIS A 76 12.47 -20.30 -6.42
C HIS A 76 12.62 -21.60 -5.64
N HIS A 77 11.89 -22.60 -6.14
CA HIS A 77 12.19 -24.01 -6.02
C HIS A 77 13.65 -24.25 -6.44
N SER A 78 14.51 -24.66 -5.50
CA SER A 78 15.74 -25.37 -5.83
C SER A 78 15.73 -26.71 -5.10
N GLY A 79 15.29 -27.74 -5.82
CA GLY A 79 15.67 -29.10 -5.48
C GLY A 79 17.17 -29.26 -5.73
N SER A 80 17.92 -29.64 -4.69
CA SER A 80 19.20 -30.33 -4.81
C SER A 80 19.05 -31.65 -4.04
N LYS A 81 18.81 -32.73 -4.79
CA LYS A 81 19.75 -33.84 -5.07
C LYS A 81 20.08 -34.70 -3.82
N THR A 82 19.60 -35.95 -3.87
CA THR A 82 20.31 -37.22 -3.54
C THR A 82 21.81 -37.03 -3.24
N THR A 83 22.47 -37.62 -2.24
CA THR A 83 22.47 -38.99 -1.66
C THR A 83 23.35 -38.97 -0.38
N PRO A 84 23.48 -40.06 0.39
CA PRO A 84 24.63 -40.97 0.17
C PRO A 84 24.22 -42.40 -0.16
#